data_AF-A0A849GF48-F1
#
_entry.id   AF-A0A849GF48-F1
#
_cell.length_a   1.000
_cell.length_b   1.000
_cell.length_c   1.000
_cell.angle_alpha   90.00
_cell.angle_beta   90.00
_cell.angle_gamma   90.00
#
_symmetry.space_group_name_H-M   'P 1'
#
loop_
_entity.id
_entity.type
_entity.pdbx_description
1 polymer ?
#
loop_
_entity_poly.entity_id
_entity_poly.type
_entity_poly.pdbx_seq_one_letter_code
_entity_poly.pdbx_strand_id
1 'polypeptide(L)'
;VLVFLWYFAARWLREISPSTKAPSMLLFFGIIGAVALIVYVTFLGTSGPIYEFMRRFGIYFYFLGTAVAQLALAIALFRHAERSLKSLSVAMLVLCGAPFVLGILNVILKNTLPDPDFIENRIEWISALLMQGYFVVLYVAWRRTGFRISVKTGEPGR
;
A
#
# COMPACT_ATOMS: atom_id res chain seq x y z
N VAL A 1 0.09 -12.00 5.31
CA VAL A 1 0.59 -10.79 6.02
C VAL A 1 -0.14 -9.52 5.58
N LEU A 2 -0.21 -9.22 4.28
CA LEU A 2 -0.82 -7.97 3.76
C LEU A 2 -2.28 -7.75 4.20
N VAL A 3 -3.12 -8.79 4.16
CA VAL A 3 -4.52 -8.71 4.61
C VAL A 3 -4.60 -8.28 6.08
N PHE A 4 -3.77 -8.86 6.95
CA PHE A 4 -3.74 -8.51 8.38
C PHE A 4 -3.28 -7.07 8.61
N LEU A 5 -2.27 -6.62 7.86
CA LEU A 5 -1.80 -5.23 7.91
C LEU A 5 -2.95 -4.26 7.60
N TRP A 6 -3.65 -4.46 6.47
CA TRP A 6 -4.76 -3.61 6.08
C TRP A 6 -5.94 -3.70 7.04
N TYR A 7 -6.18 -4.88 7.61
CA TYR A 7 -7.18 -5.08 8.66
C TYR A 7 -6.87 -4.26 9.91
N PHE A 8 -5.64 -4.32 10.41
CA PHE A 8 -5.23 -3.53 11.57
C PHE A 8 -5.23 -2.02 11.27
N ALA A 9 -4.78 -1.62 10.07
CA ALA A 9 -4.84 -0.23 9.64
C ALA A 9 -6.28 0.30 9.57
N ALA A 10 -7.22 -0.51 9.08
CA ALA A 10 -8.64 -0.16 9.03
C ALA A 10 -9.25 -0.04 10.43
N ARG A 11 -8.94 -0.95 11.36
CA ARG A 11 -9.41 -0.83 12.76
C ARG A 11 -8.82 0.39 13.45
N TRP A 12 -7.51 0.59 13.32
CA TRP A 12 -6.82 1.77 13.86
C TRP A 12 -7.40 3.08 13.31
N LEU A 13 -7.68 3.14 12.00
CA LEU A 13 -8.27 4.32 11.39
C LEU A 13 -9.71 4.58 11.87
N ARG A 14 -10.50 3.55 12.15
CA ARG A 14 -11.85 3.72 12.72
C ARG A 14 -11.83 4.37 14.10
N GLU A 15 -10.84 4.05 14.92
CA GLU A 15 -10.69 4.65 16.26
C GLU A 15 -10.31 6.15 16.18
N ILE A 16 -9.48 6.53 15.21
CA ILE A 16 -9.00 7.91 15.05
C ILE A 16 -9.97 8.77 14.22
N SER A 17 -10.66 8.17 13.26
CA SER A 17 -11.52 8.89 12.32
C SER A 17 -12.80 8.09 11.99
N PRO A 18 -13.80 8.12 12.90
CA PRO A 18 -15.01 7.30 12.79
C PRO A 18 -15.90 7.65 11.59
N SER A 19 -15.81 8.88 11.07
CA SER A 19 -16.71 9.42 10.04
C SER A 19 -16.30 9.11 8.60
N THR A 20 -15.21 8.37 8.37
CA THR A 20 -14.68 8.13 7.03
C THR A 20 -15.06 6.77 6.46
N LYS A 21 -15.25 6.68 5.13
CA LYS A 21 -15.41 5.41 4.40
C LYS A 21 -14.07 4.70 4.13
N ALA A 22 -12.96 5.35 4.47
CA ALA A 22 -11.61 4.85 4.20
C ALA A 22 -11.34 3.45 4.79
N PRO A 23 -11.78 3.08 6.01
CA PRO A 23 -11.57 1.73 6.53
C PRO A 23 -12.14 0.62 5.63
N SER A 24 -13.31 0.83 5.02
CA SER A 24 -13.90 -0.15 4.10
C SER A 24 -13.13 -0.24 2.78
N MET A 25 -12.64 0.90 2.27
CA MET A 25 -11.78 0.93 1.09
C MET A 25 -10.45 0.21 1.34
N LEU A 26 -9.82 0.45 2.50
CA LEU A 26 -8.58 -0.22 2.91
C LEU A 26 -8.74 -1.74 2.91
N LEU A 27 -9.84 -2.25 3.46
CA LEU A 27 -10.12 -3.69 3.47
C LEU A 27 -10.36 -4.22 2.06
N PHE A 28 -11.21 -3.55 1.28
CA PHE A 28 -11.56 -3.99 -0.08
C PHE A 28 -10.34 -4.05 -0.98
N PHE A 29 -9.61 -2.95 -1.10
CA PHE A 29 -8.41 -2.87 -1.96
C PHE A 29 -7.23 -3.66 -1.40
N GLY A 30 -7.11 -3.75 -0.07
CA GLY A 30 -6.08 -4.58 0.58
C GLY A 30 -6.29 -6.07 0.37
N ILE A 31 -7.53 -6.56 0.39
CA ILE A 31 -7.87 -7.95 0.07
C ILE A 31 -7.65 -8.23 -1.41
N ILE A 32 -8.15 -7.37 -2.31
CA ILE A 32 -7.93 -7.51 -3.76
C ILE A 32 -6.44 -7.56 -4.07
N GLY A 33 -5.66 -6.64 -3.49
CA GLY A 33 -4.21 -6.62 -3.69
C GLY A 33 -3.54 -7.90 -3.18
N ALA A 34 -3.93 -8.41 -2.01
CA ALA A 34 -3.38 -9.64 -1.47
C ALA A 34 -3.72 -10.87 -2.32
N VAL A 35 -4.96 -10.99 -2.80
CA VAL A 35 -5.38 -12.08 -3.69
C VAL A 35 -4.64 -12.00 -5.01
N ALA A 36 -4.53 -10.81 -5.59
CA ALA A 36 -3.80 -10.58 -6.84
C ALA A 36 -2.30 -10.95 -6.71
N LEU A 37 -1.69 -10.67 -5.57
CA LEU A 37 -0.31 -11.08 -5.28
C LEU A 37 -0.16 -12.60 -5.20
N ILE A 38 -1.12 -13.30 -4.58
CA ILE A 38 -1.11 -14.77 -4.52
C ILE A 38 -1.18 -15.35 -5.93
N VAL A 39 -2.08 -14.84 -6.78
CA VAL A 39 -2.20 -15.26 -8.17
C VAL A 39 -0.88 -15.02 -8.91
N TYR A 40 -0.30 -13.83 -8.79
CA TYR A 40 0.98 -13.48 -9.43
C TYR A 40 2.11 -14.43 -9.04
N VAL A 41 2.32 -14.65 -7.73
CA VAL A 41 3.43 -15.49 -7.23
C VAL A 41 3.23 -16.96 -7.61
N THR A 42 1.98 -17.46 -7.60
CA THR A 42 1.66 -18.85 -7.95
C THR A 42 2.04 -19.18 -9.39
N PHE A 43 1.90 -18.23 -10.31
CA PHE A 43 2.17 -18.41 -11.74
C PHE A 43 3.47 -17.78 -12.22
N LEU A 44 4.37 -17.37 -11.30
CA LEU A 44 5.60 -16.67 -11.65
C LEU A 44 6.53 -17.51 -12.54
N GLY A 45 6.60 -18.82 -12.28
CA GLY A 45 7.50 -19.75 -12.98
C GLY A 45 6.82 -20.60 -14.05
N THR A 46 5.55 -20.36 -14.37
CA THR A 46 4.82 -21.18 -15.35
C THR A 46 4.77 -20.51 -16.72
N SER A 47 4.98 -21.30 -17.76
CA SER A 47 4.94 -20.87 -19.16
C SER A 47 3.58 -21.17 -19.78
N GLY A 48 3.00 -20.20 -20.48
CA GLY A 48 1.75 -20.35 -21.23
C GLY A 48 0.94 -19.05 -21.28
N PRO A 49 0.18 -18.79 -22.36
CA PRO A 49 -0.50 -17.51 -22.56
C PRO A 49 -1.44 -17.10 -21.42
N ILE A 50 -2.17 -18.07 -20.86
CA ILE A 50 -3.07 -17.83 -19.72
C ILE A 50 -2.32 -17.48 -18.43
N TYR A 51 -1.13 -18.07 -18.23
CA TYR A 51 -0.30 -17.80 -17.06
C TYR A 51 0.40 -16.45 -17.17
N GLU A 52 0.85 -16.06 -18.37
CA GLU A 52 1.38 -14.71 -18.64
C GLU A 52 0.33 -13.63 -18.38
N PHE A 53 -0.91 -13.87 -18.83
CA PHE A 53 -2.04 -13.01 -18.51
C PHE A 53 -2.23 -12.90 -17.00
N MET A 54 -2.30 -14.02 -16.29
CA MET A 54 -2.47 -14.03 -14.83
C MET A 54 -1.34 -13.29 -14.10
N ARG A 55 -0.08 -13.42 -14.54
CA ARG A 55 1.03 -12.65 -13.97
C ARG A 55 0.86 -11.14 -14.22
N ARG A 56 0.60 -10.75 -15.47
CA ARG A 56 0.53 -9.34 -15.86
C ARG A 56 -0.62 -8.61 -15.16
N PHE A 57 -1.81 -9.23 -15.12
CA PHE A 57 -2.93 -8.66 -14.40
C PHE A 57 -2.74 -8.74 -12.89
N GLY A 58 -2.24 -9.85 -12.36
CA GLY A 58 -1.98 -10.04 -10.93
C GLY A 58 -1.06 -8.96 -10.36
N ILE A 59 0.06 -8.68 -11.02
CA ILE A 59 0.99 -7.65 -10.55
C ILE A 59 0.38 -6.24 -10.63
N TYR A 60 -0.38 -5.92 -11.68
CA TYR A 60 -1.05 -4.63 -11.81
C TYR A 60 -2.15 -4.42 -10.76
N PHE A 61 -2.99 -5.42 -10.51
CA PHE A 61 -4.02 -5.36 -9.47
C PHE A 61 -3.42 -5.29 -8.07
N TYR A 62 -2.30 -5.98 -7.83
CA TYR A 62 -1.56 -5.87 -6.57
C TYR A 62 -1.05 -4.44 -6.33
N PHE A 63 -0.34 -3.86 -7.29
CA PHE A 63 0.19 -2.50 -7.16
C PHE A 63 -0.93 -1.46 -7.06
N LEU A 64 -1.95 -1.56 -7.92
CA LEU A 64 -3.09 -0.64 -7.91
C LEU A 64 -3.86 -0.72 -6.59
N GLY A 65 -4.20 -1.93 -6.13
CA GLY A 65 -4.91 -2.12 -4.86
C GLY A 65 -4.11 -1.60 -3.67
N THR A 66 -2.80 -1.87 -3.64
CA THR A 66 -1.91 -1.37 -2.60
C THR A 66 -1.81 0.15 -2.62
N ALA A 67 -1.60 0.76 -3.80
CA ALA A 67 -1.48 2.20 -3.94
C ALA A 67 -2.79 2.92 -3.57
N VAL A 68 -3.95 2.40 -3.96
CA VAL A 68 -5.26 2.97 -3.57
C VAL A 68 -5.47 2.87 -2.06
N ALA A 69 -5.11 1.75 -1.43
CA ALA A 69 -5.20 1.61 0.02
C ALA A 69 -4.25 2.57 0.75
N GLN A 70 -3.01 2.72 0.26
CA GLN A 70 -2.02 3.68 0.78
C GLN A 70 -2.52 5.13 0.66
N LEU A 71 -3.08 5.51 -0.49
CA LEU A 71 -3.60 6.84 -0.72
C LEU A 71 -4.83 7.12 0.16
N ALA A 72 -5.78 6.19 0.23
CA ALA A 72 -6.99 6.34 1.04
C ALA A 72 -6.66 6.56 2.52
N LEU A 73 -5.70 5.81 3.06
CA LEU A 73 -5.24 5.97 4.44
C LEU A 73 -4.53 7.31 4.65
N ALA A 74 -3.63 7.69 3.75
CA ALA A 74 -2.88 8.93 3.84
C ALA A 74 -3.81 10.17 3.79
N ILE A 75 -4.80 10.17 2.89
CA ILE A 75 -5.82 11.22 2.81
C ILE A 75 -6.68 11.27 4.06
N ALA A 76 -7.14 10.11 4.58
CA ALA A 76 -7.96 10.07 5.78
C ALA A 76 -7.21 10.65 6.98
N LEU A 77 -5.93 10.29 7.15
CA LEU A 77 -5.09 10.87 8.19
C LEU A 77 -4.84 12.37 7.97
N PHE A 78 -4.60 12.81 6.74
CA PHE A 78 -4.38 14.23 6.46
C PHE A 78 -5.60 15.10 6.80
N ARG A 79 -6.81 14.59 6.55
CA ARG A 79 -8.07 15.32 6.75
C ARG A 79 -8.57 15.30 8.18
N HIS A 80 -8.35 14.21 8.90
CA HIS A 80 -9.06 13.96 10.16
C HIS A 80 -8.15 13.64 11.35
N ALA A 81 -6.84 13.44 11.15
CA ALA A 81 -5.95 13.15 12.26
C ALA A 81 -5.56 14.43 13.01
N GLU A 82 -5.18 14.23 14.27
CA GLU A 82 -4.61 15.28 15.12
C GLU A 82 -3.33 15.87 14.54
N ARG A 83 -2.98 17.08 15.00
CA ARG A 83 -1.80 17.83 14.53
C ARG A 83 -0.49 17.03 14.68
N SER A 84 -0.40 16.17 15.67
CA SER A 84 0.74 15.26 15.95
C SER A 84 1.02 14.24 14.84
N LEU A 85 0.00 13.89 14.05
CA LEU A 85 0.06 12.93 12.95
C LEU A 85 0.11 13.60 11.57
N LYS A 86 -0.07 14.91 11.51
CA LYS A 86 -0.18 15.65 10.25
C LYS A 86 1.11 15.64 9.42
N SER A 87 2.28 15.66 10.06
CA SER A 87 3.56 15.52 9.34
C SER A 87 3.74 14.11 8.77
N LEU A 88 3.29 13.08 9.49
CA LEU A 88 3.34 11.70 9.02
C LEU A 88 2.37 11.46 7.86
N SER A 89 1.17 12.05 7.90
CA SER A 89 0.22 11.92 6.79
C SER A 89 0.72 12.59 5.52
N VAL A 90 1.39 13.74 5.62
CA VAL A 90 2.09 14.37 4.48
C VAL A 90 3.20 13.48 3.96
N ALA A 91 4.03 12.90 4.84
CA ALA A 91 5.06 11.96 4.42
C ALA A 91 4.47 10.73 3.70
N MET A 92 3.35 10.18 4.20
CA MET A 92 2.63 9.07 3.56
C MET A 92 2.07 9.46 2.19
N LEU A 93 1.55 10.69 2.04
CA LEU A 93 1.09 11.21 0.73
C LEU A 93 2.25 11.36 -0.25
N VAL A 94 3.41 11.86 0.19
CA VAL A 94 4.61 11.98 -0.65
C VAL A 94 5.12 10.60 -1.07
N LEU A 95 5.23 9.66 -0.14
CA LEU A 95 5.67 8.29 -0.42
C LEU A 95 4.72 7.55 -1.36
N CYS A 96 3.42 7.82 -1.27
CA CYS A 96 2.42 7.25 -2.18
C CYS A 96 2.42 7.94 -3.55
N GLY A 97 2.61 9.27 -3.60
CA GLY A 97 2.53 10.07 -4.83
C GLY A 97 3.80 10.03 -5.68
N ALA A 98 4.98 9.95 -5.05
CA ALA A 98 6.27 9.97 -5.75
C ALA A 98 6.43 8.83 -6.77
N PRO A 99 6.04 7.57 -6.50
CA PRO A 99 6.06 6.50 -7.51
C PRO A 99 5.24 6.81 -8.77
N PHE A 100 4.11 7.51 -8.65
CA PHE A 100 3.31 7.91 -9.82
C PHE A 100 4.03 8.96 -10.67
N VAL A 101 4.64 9.96 -10.01
CA VAL A 101 5.43 10.99 -10.70
C VAL A 101 6.64 10.35 -11.40
N LEU A 102 7.32 9.43 -10.72
CA LEU A 102 8.44 8.67 -11.28
C LEU A 102 7.98 7.78 -12.45
N GLY A 103 6.79 7.18 -12.37
CA GLY A 103 6.21 6.40 -13.47
C GLY A 103 5.96 7.25 -14.72
N ILE A 104 5.38 8.45 -14.56
CA ILE A 104 5.19 9.39 -15.67
C ILE A 104 6.54 9.83 -16.24
N LEU A 105 7.50 10.16 -15.38
CA LEU A 105 8.86 10.51 -15.80
C LEU A 105 9.52 9.38 -16.59
N ASN A 106 9.36 8.12 -16.14
CA ASN A 106 9.88 6.96 -16.85
C ASN A 106 9.30 6.86 -18.27
N VAL A 107 8.00 7.06 -18.44
CA VAL A 107 7.35 7.05 -19.77
C VAL A 107 7.92 8.15 -20.67
N ILE A 108 8.13 9.36 -20.15
CA ILE A 108 8.71 10.46 -20.94
C ILE A 108 10.15 10.14 -21.36
N LEU A 109 10.96 9.63 -20.42
CA LEU A 109 12.36 9.32 -20.68
C LEU A 109 12.52 8.18 -21.69
N LYS A 110 11.67 7.14 -21.62
CA LYS A 110 11.63 6.06 -22.61
C LYS A 110 11.36 6.52 -24.03
N ASN A 111 10.57 7.59 -24.20
CA ASN A 111 10.27 8.15 -25.51
C ASN A 111 11.31 9.16 -26.00
N THR A 112 12.24 9.58 -25.14
CA THR A 112 13.21 10.65 -25.45
C THR A 112 14.63 10.12 -25.57
N LEU A 113 14.99 9.10 -24.79
CA LEU A 113 16.35 8.57 -24.72
C LEU A 113 16.53 7.35 -25.64
N PRO A 114 17.69 7.21 -26.31
CA PRO A 114 17.98 6.05 -27.15
C PRO A 114 18.13 4.74 -26.36
N ASP A 115 18.61 4.80 -25.12
CA ASP A 115 18.81 3.66 -24.22
C ASP A 115 18.38 4.02 -22.78
N PRO A 116 17.10 3.81 -22.44
CA PRO A 116 16.55 4.16 -21.13
C PRO A 116 16.72 3.07 -20.06
N ASP A 117 17.24 1.89 -20.39
CA ASP A 117 17.15 0.67 -19.56
C ASP A 117 17.74 0.87 -18.15
N PHE A 118 18.87 1.54 -18.06
CA PHE A 118 19.51 1.85 -16.79
C PHE A 118 18.69 2.80 -15.90
N ILE A 119 18.07 3.81 -16.51
CA ILE A 119 17.26 4.79 -15.79
C ILE A 119 15.93 4.15 -15.37
N GLU A 120 15.32 3.34 -16.23
CA GLU A 120 14.14 2.56 -15.92
C GLU A 120 14.37 1.71 -14.66
N ASN A 121 15.42 0.89 -14.65
CA ASN A 121 15.73 0.03 -13.51
C ASN A 121 15.91 0.86 -12.22
N ARG A 122 16.62 2.01 -12.28
CA ARG A 122 16.75 2.90 -11.11
C ARG A 122 15.39 3.43 -10.62
N ILE A 123 14.52 3.86 -11.54
CA ILE A 123 13.18 4.37 -11.20
C ILE A 123 12.35 3.27 -10.55
N GLU A 124 12.42 2.03 -11.05
CA GLU A 124 11.71 0.88 -10.49
C GLU A 124 12.15 0.60 -9.05
N TRP A 125 13.47 0.54 -8.80
CA TRP A 125 14.01 0.33 -7.45
C TRP A 125 13.65 1.45 -6.49
N ILE A 126 13.75 2.72 -6.91
CA ILE A 126 13.34 3.87 -6.10
C ILE A 126 11.85 3.80 -5.78
N SER A 127 11.01 3.48 -6.78
CA SER A 127 9.55 3.37 -6.60
C SER A 127 9.20 2.26 -5.61
N ALA A 128 9.85 1.09 -5.72
CA ALA A 128 9.67 -0.02 -4.79
C ALA A 128 10.08 0.37 -3.35
N LEU A 129 11.22 1.06 -3.18
CA LEU A 129 11.68 1.54 -1.88
C LEU A 129 10.71 2.57 -1.27
N LEU A 130 10.17 3.49 -2.06
CA LEU A 130 9.19 4.48 -1.60
C LEU A 130 7.89 3.80 -1.14
N MET A 131 7.39 2.84 -1.92
CA MET A 131 6.21 2.05 -1.55
C MET A 131 6.44 1.25 -0.26
N GLN A 132 7.65 0.73 -0.05
CA GLN A 132 7.99 0.02 1.19
C GLN A 132 8.16 0.98 2.38
N GLY A 133 8.77 2.15 2.16
CA GLY A 133 8.94 3.20 3.16
C GLY A 133 7.61 3.66 3.77
N TYR A 134 6.53 3.59 3.00
CA TYR A 134 5.17 3.87 3.50
C TYR A 134 4.82 3.05 4.76
N PHE A 135 5.15 1.76 4.77
CA PHE A 135 4.83 0.88 5.90
C PHE A 135 5.64 1.23 7.15
N VAL A 136 6.85 1.77 6.98
CA VAL A 136 7.66 2.29 8.09
C VAL A 136 6.98 3.50 8.72
N VAL A 137 6.49 4.43 7.90
CA VAL A 137 5.77 5.62 8.40
C VAL A 137 4.45 5.22 9.08
N LEU A 138 3.73 4.26 8.52
CA LEU A 138 2.52 3.69 9.15
C LEU A 138 2.84 3.08 10.52
N TYR A 139 3.91 2.32 10.64
CA TYR A 139 4.35 1.76 11.92
C TYR A 139 4.68 2.86 12.94
N VAL A 140 5.38 3.92 12.53
CA VAL A 140 5.65 5.08 13.40
C VAL A 140 4.34 5.75 13.85
N ALA A 141 3.34 5.86 12.97
CA ALA A 141 2.03 6.41 13.32
C ALA A 141 1.30 5.55 14.38
N TRP A 142 1.36 4.23 14.26
CA TRP A 142 0.84 3.30 15.28
C TRP A 142 1.55 3.46 16.62
N ARG A 143 2.89 3.62 16.61
CA ARG A 143 3.67 3.84 17.83
C ARG A 143 3.31 5.15 18.52
N ARG A 144 3.11 6.24 17.78
CA ARG A 144 2.74 7.55 18.34
C ARG A 144 1.33 7.58 18.94
N THR A 145 0.42 6.79 18.39
CA THR A 145 -0.98 6.71 18.86
C THR A 145 -1.17 5.66 19.96
N GLY A 146 -0.11 4.95 20.35
CA GLY A 146 -0.21 3.90 21.36
C GLY A 146 -1.06 2.71 20.92
N PHE A 147 -1.22 2.48 19.61
CA PHE A 147 -2.03 1.37 19.10
C PHE A 147 -1.48 0.03 19.61
N ARG A 148 -2.32 -0.73 20.32
CA ARG A 148 -1.98 -2.04 20.89
C ARG A 148 -3.03 -3.07 20.45
N ILE A 149 -2.55 -4.24 20.06
CA ILE A 149 -3.39 -5.41 19.80
C ILE A 149 -3.42 -6.22 21.10
N SER A 150 -4.61 -6.42 21.66
CA SER A 150 -4.80 -7.26 22.85
C SER A 150 -5.73 -8.43 22.51
N VAL A 151 -5.34 -9.63 22.92
CA VAL A 151 -6.17 -10.84 22.80
C VAL A 151 -6.82 -11.05 24.17
N LYS A 152 -8.14 -10.90 24.24
CA LYS A 152 -8.90 -11.35 25.41
C LYS A 152 -9.11 -12.85 25.28
N THR A 153 -8.32 -13.65 26.00
CA THR A 153 -8.67 -15.05 26.25
C THR A 153 -9.86 -15.04 27.19
N GLY A 154 -11.04 -15.41 26.70
CA GLY A 154 -12.20 -15.60 27.56
C GLY A 154 -11.86 -16.68 28.58
N GLU A 155 -11.82 -16.33 29.87
CA GLU A 155 -11.84 -17.33 30.92
C GLU A 155 -13.14 -18.14 30.78
N PRO A 156 -13.10 -19.48 30.80
CA PRO A 156 -14.32 -20.27 30.91
C PRO A 156 -15.00 -19.86 32.22
N GLY A 157 -16.27 -19.45 32.14
CA GLY A 157 -17.07 -19.11 33.30
C GLY A 157 -17.03 -20.24 34.35
N ARG A 158 -16.94 -19.81 35.61
CA ARG A 158 -17.03 -20.61 36.83
C ARG A 158 -18.15 -21.63 36.81
#